data_AF-A0A960I655-F1
#
_entry.id   AF-A0A960I655-F1
#
_cell.length_a   1.000
_cell.length_b   1.000
_cell.length_c   1.000
_cell.angle_alpha   90.00
_cell.angle_beta   90.00
_cell.angle_gamma   90.00
#
_symmetry.space_group_name_H-M   'P 1'
#
loop_
_entity.id
_entity.type
_entity.pdbx_description
1 polymer ?
#
loop_
_entity_poly.entity_id
_entity_poly.type
_entity_poly.pdbx_seq_one_letter_code
_entity_poly.pdbx_strand_id
1 'polypeptide(L)'
;MRRLLAVVLSCVLLAAGLAAPAAADPGDLDAGFGASGVVSGGVLDTYDLVAVDDASGAILVAGTKAGTPTIARLLADGAPDTTFAGDGGAEFTVPNQVKQYLDLRVTDDGSIIVVGISRNPSDVFSDVLFSVKLSGAGAVDSGYGTSGIATESLAFVHLYDSASVGADGSVLFSARGQGVPANSWSFAISATGSVTTGPTLAIDLTTLPTGCSVPDGFTPGFGAAAIHRRDAGTFAVLGVTSLVCNSVVTDISVLSIHSVGGPVLWSHFLPEGEALDFDGGQIPLISDGDHLLFSTVDSGGSYVRRVDATGDAAAGWGTAGRADAPAGTAPVGDLAVLPNGDVAVLSGPSLGLSSPDVQVAALNPDGTVDSSFGAAAVSAGDLVATSLAATLDGALLVSHVPVSGTSELRRYQTALQSAYLPLSEPVRLADTRATGDTIDDLFQADGMRPADSTLELTIGGRGGIPTNAATVILNITAVTPQGPGFITVHPCGTTRPLAASLVYSVPNISNSVTAKLGTNNAVCIYTNNATHLVVDA
;
A
#
# COMPACT_ATOMS: atom_id res chain seq x y z
N MET A 1 39.32 47.82 48.95
CA MET A 1 39.79 46.40 49.04
C MET A 1 38.74 45.64 49.84
N ARG A 2 37.86 44.85 49.19
CA ARG A 2 37.86 43.36 49.18
C ARG A 2 37.58 42.79 50.60
N ARG A 3 36.49 42.05 50.92
CA ARG A 3 35.76 40.99 50.20
C ARG A 3 34.36 40.76 50.83
N LEU A 4 33.35 40.52 49.99
CA LEU A 4 32.09 39.87 50.36
C LEU A 4 32.32 38.35 50.56
N LEU A 5 31.65 37.76 51.55
CA LEU A 5 31.47 36.31 51.70
C LEU A 5 30.53 35.80 50.60
N ALA A 6 30.98 34.83 49.81
CA ALA A 6 30.13 34.01 48.95
C ALA A 6 29.94 32.65 49.62
N VAL A 7 28.69 32.33 49.96
CA VAL A 7 28.26 30.98 50.33
C VAL A 7 28.03 30.22 49.02
N VAL A 8 28.88 29.24 48.73
CA VAL A 8 28.70 28.32 47.60
C VAL A 8 27.77 27.20 48.07
N LEU A 9 26.51 27.27 47.64
CA LEU A 9 25.56 26.18 47.75
C LEU A 9 25.76 25.27 46.53
N SER A 10 26.42 24.13 46.71
CA SER A 10 26.52 23.09 45.68
C SER A 10 25.16 22.40 45.51
N CYS A 11 24.41 22.76 44.46
CA CYS A 11 23.34 21.92 43.94
C CYS A 11 23.96 20.78 43.12
N VAL A 12 23.97 19.57 43.67
CA VAL A 12 24.15 18.34 42.89
C VAL A 12 22.85 18.11 42.13
N LEU A 13 22.82 18.47 40.85
CA LEU A 13 21.80 17.99 39.92
C LEU A 13 22.07 16.51 39.65
N LEU A 14 21.25 15.63 40.24
CA LEU A 14 21.16 14.24 39.84
C LEU A 14 20.51 14.22 38.45
N ALA A 15 21.32 14.21 37.39
CA ALA A 15 20.84 13.89 36.05
C ALA A 15 20.51 12.39 36.04
N ALA A 16 19.28 12.05 36.44
CA ALA A 16 18.67 10.80 36.01
C ALA A 16 18.58 10.91 34.48
N GLY A 17 19.55 10.31 33.79
CA GLY A 17 19.47 10.09 32.36
C GLY A 17 18.24 9.25 32.10
N LEU A 18 17.13 9.90 31.75
CA LEU A 18 16.11 9.28 30.93
C LEU A 18 16.84 8.97 29.63
N ALA A 19 17.32 7.73 29.51
CA ALA A 19 17.59 7.18 28.20
C ALA A 19 16.28 7.35 27.44
N ALA A 20 16.27 8.23 26.44
CA ALA A 20 15.23 8.15 25.43
C ALA A 20 15.24 6.69 24.95
N PRO A 21 14.08 6.04 24.76
CA PRO A 21 14.08 4.75 24.07
C PRO A 21 14.90 4.94 22.79
N ALA A 22 15.81 4.00 22.51
CA ALA A 22 16.54 4.02 21.25
C ALA A 22 15.50 4.22 20.13
N ALA A 23 15.75 5.16 19.22
CA ALA A 23 14.88 5.34 18.07
C ALA A 23 14.80 3.98 17.36
N ALA A 24 13.58 3.52 17.07
CA ALA A 24 13.38 2.27 16.33
C ALA A 24 14.09 2.39 14.97
N ASP A 25 14.88 1.39 14.63
CA ASP A 25 15.57 1.33 13.36
C ASP A 25 14.58 0.81 12.28
N PRO A 26 14.73 1.18 11.00
CA PRO A 26 13.97 0.56 9.93
C PRO A 26 14.11 -0.98 9.97
N GLY A 27 12.98 -1.69 9.88
CA GLY A 27 12.89 -3.13 10.08
C GLY A 27 12.47 -3.55 11.50
N ASP A 28 12.46 -2.63 12.48
CA ASP A 28 11.95 -2.93 13.82
C ASP A 28 10.41 -3.01 13.85
N LEU A 29 9.89 -3.81 14.78
CA LEU A 29 8.47 -3.84 15.09
C LEU A 29 8.00 -2.48 15.63
N ASP A 30 6.89 -1.99 15.09
CA ASP A 30 6.29 -0.74 15.51
C ASP A 30 5.66 -0.87 16.91
N ALA A 31 6.36 -0.41 17.94
CA ALA A 31 5.89 -0.49 19.31
C ALA A 31 4.54 0.21 19.58
N GLY A 32 4.11 1.12 18.70
CA GLY A 32 2.81 1.79 18.76
C GLY A 32 1.64 0.95 18.24
N PHE A 33 1.89 -0.22 17.67
CA PHE A 33 0.88 -1.09 17.10
C PHE A 33 0.66 -2.35 17.94
N GLY A 34 -0.58 -2.61 18.35
CA GLY A 34 -0.93 -3.76 19.18
C GLY A 34 -0.04 -3.89 20.43
N ALA A 35 0.34 -5.13 20.75
CA ALA A 35 1.32 -5.42 21.78
C ALA A 35 2.75 -5.39 21.20
N SER A 36 3.38 -4.21 21.21
CA SER A 36 4.77 -4.01 20.76
C SER A 36 5.02 -4.44 19.29
N GLY A 37 4.14 -4.02 18.39
CA GLY A 37 4.17 -4.31 16.96
C GLY A 37 3.37 -5.53 16.54
N VAL A 38 2.68 -6.20 17.47
CA VAL A 38 1.99 -7.47 17.21
C VAL A 38 0.53 -7.41 17.64
N VAL A 39 -0.37 -7.78 16.74
CA VAL A 39 -1.77 -8.09 17.03
C VAL A 39 -1.97 -9.58 16.92
N SER A 40 -2.46 -10.20 17.98
CA SER A 40 -2.72 -11.63 18.08
C SER A 40 -4.01 -11.87 18.85
N GLY A 41 -4.89 -12.73 18.35
CA GLY A 41 -6.19 -13.03 18.97
C GLY A 41 -7.14 -11.81 19.02
N GLY A 42 -8.31 -12.02 19.63
CA GLY A 42 -9.33 -10.97 19.77
C GLY A 42 -10.44 -11.08 18.73
N VAL A 43 -10.41 -10.23 17.70
CA VAL A 43 -11.44 -10.25 16.64
C VAL A 43 -11.26 -11.45 15.71
N LEU A 44 -10.04 -11.95 15.54
CA LEU A 44 -9.71 -13.10 14.71
C LEU A 44 -8.85 -14.11 15.48
N ASP A 45 -8.99 -15.38 15.10
CA ASP A 45 -8.11 -16.50 15.46
C ASP A 45 -7.04 -16.73 14.38
N THR A 46 -7.34 -16.42 13.12
CA THR A 46 -6.39 -16.47 11.99
C THR A 46 -6.30 -15.12 11.28
N TYR A 47 -5.10 -14.75 10.85
CA TYR A 47 -4.77 -13.54 10.09
C TYR A 47 -4.17 -14.00 8.76
N ASP A 48 -5.02 -14.17 7.74
CA ASP A 48 -4.66 -14.88 6.52
C ASP A 48 -4.30 -13.93 5.37
N LEU A 49 -5.03 -12.82 5.22
CA LEU A 49 -4.81 -11.81 4.18
C LEU A 49 -4.97 -10.41 4.78
N VAL A 50 -4.02 -9.50 4.54
CA VAL A 50 -4.09 -8.11 4.98
C VAL A 50 -4.23 -7.17 3.79
N ALA A 51 -5.06 -6.14 3.95
CA ALA A 51 -5.20 -5.05 2.99
C ALA A 51 -5.27 -3.71 3.73
N VAL A 52 -4.82 -2.65 3.07
CA VAL A 52 -4.97 -1.28 3.55
C VAL A 52 -5.86 -0.54 2.56
N ASP A 53 -6.82 0.22 3.07
CA ASP A 53 -7.61 1.12 2.24
C ASP A 53 -6.74 2.30 1.78
N ASP A 54 -6.56 2.42 0.46
CA ASP A 54 -5.74 3.45 -0.17
C ASP A 54 -6.23 4.88 0.20
N ALA A 55 -7.52 5.06 0.48
CA ALA A 55 -8.12 6.36 0.78
C ALA A 55 -8.07 6.74 2.27
N SER A 56 -8.52 5.85 3.17
CA SER A 56 -8.62 6.15 4.60
C SER A 56 -7.44 5.65 5.44
N GLY A 57 -6.63 4.72 4.91
CA GLY A 57 -5.60 4.01 5.67
C GLY A 57 -6.16 2.96 6.64
N ALA A 58 -7.46 2.64 6.55
CA ALA A 58 -8.05 1.58 7.37
C ALA A 58 -7.39 0.23 7.09
N ILE A 59 -7.09 -0.51 8.15
CA ILE A 59 -6.48 -1.84 8.05
C ILE A 59 -7.59 -2.88 8.03
N LEU A 60 -7.65 -3.68 6.98
CA LEU A 60 -8.56 -4.82 6.86
C LEU A 60 -7.78 -6.12 6.91
N VAL A 61 -8.31 -7.10 7.62
CA VAL A 61 -7.72 -8.44 7.70
C VAL A 61 -8.80 -9.48 7.45
N ALA A 62 -8.61 -10.35 6.47
CA ALA A 62 -9.43 -11.54 6.31
C ALA A 62 -8.82 -12.70 7.11
N GLY A 63 -9.71 -13.45 7.77
CA GLY A 63 -9.31 -14.56 8.62
C GLY A 63 -10.50 -15.39 9.07
N THR A 64 -10.37 -16.01 10.23
CA THR A 64 -11.47 -16.75 10.88
C THR A 64 -11.62 -16.36 12.34
N LYS A 65 -12.85 -16.41 12.86
CA LYS A 65 -13.20 -16.23 14.27
C LYS A 65 -14.09 -17.40 14.68
N ALA A 66 -13.65 -18.20 15.64
CA ALA A 66 -14.28 -19.46 16.04
C ALA A 66 -14.59 -20.40 14.86
N GLY A 67 -13.75 -20.37 13.81
CA GLY A 67 -13.91 -21.14 12.57
C GLY A 67 -14.89 -20.54 11.54
N THR A 68 -15.55 -19.42 11.86
CA THR A 68 -16.36 -18.65 10.90
C THR A 68 -15.47 -17.69 10.13
N PRO A 69 -15.59 -17.55 8.80
CA PRO A 69 -14.81 -16.57 8.06
C PRO A 69 -15.23 -15.14 8.45
N THR A 70 -14.24 -14.28 8.66
CA THR A 70 -14.45 -12.95 9.25
C THR A 70 -13.48 -11.94 8.63
N ILE A 71 -13.98 -10.72 8.36
CA ILE A 71 -13.14 -9.57 8.07
C ILE A 71 -13.03 -8.73 9.34
N ALA A 72 -11.81 -8.52 9.84
CA ALA A 72 -11.55 -7.55 10.88
C ALA A 72 -11.22 -6.19 10.27
N ARG A 73 -11.72 -5.11 10.89
CA ARG A 73 -11.21 -3.76 10.66
C ARG A 73 -10.48 -3.27 11.90
N LEU A 74 -9.22 -2.87 11.71
CA LEU A 74 -8.35 -2.37 12.75
C LEU A 74 -8.06 -0.89 12.53
N LEU A 75 -7.87 -0.17 13.64
CA LEU A 75 -7.34 1.19 13.66
C LEU A 75 -5.82 1.16 13.41
N ALA A 76 -5.24 2.34 13.18
CA ALA A 76 -3.80 2.48 12.89
C ALA A 76 -2.88 1.98 14.02
N ASP A 77 -3.38 1.89 15.26
CA ASP A 77 -2.69 1.33 16.42
C ASP A 77 -2.94 -0.18 16.61
N GLY A 78 -3.65 -0.82 15.67
CA GLY A 78 -3.97 -2.25 15.73
C GLY A 78 -5.16 -2.62 16.62
N ALA A 79 -5.80 -1.65 17.27
CA ALA A 79 -7.02 -1.91 18.03
C ALA A 79 -8.22 -2.19 17.10
N PRO A 80 -9.17 -3.05 17.48
CA PRO A 80 -10.42 -3.25 16.73
C PRO A 80 -11.21 -1.95 16.57
N ASP A 81 -11.65 -1.67 15.34
CA ASP A 81 -12.60 -0.58 15.10
C ASP A 81 -14.02 -1.04 15.45
N THR A 82 -14.48 -0.76 16.67
CA THR A 82 -15.81 -1.15 17.15
C THR A 82 -16.97 -0.50 16.39
N THR A 83 -16.72 0.47 15.51
CA THR A 83 -17.77 0.99 14.62
C THR A 83 -18.06 0.08 13.43
N PHE A 84 -17.16 -0.89 13.16
CA PHE A 84 -17.31 -1.92 12.15
C PHE A 84 -17.98 -3.15 12.74
N ALA A 85 -19.16 -3.53 12.24
CA ALA A 85 -19.96 -4.67 12.72
C ALA A 85 -20.27 -4.68 14.24
N GLY A 86 -19.94 -3.62 14.97
CA GLY A 86 -20.15 -3.44 16.42
C GLY A 86 -18.98 -3.90 17.31
N ASP A 87 -18.13 -4.80 16.84
CA ASP A 87 -16.99 -5.34 17.60
C ASP A 87 -15.66 -5.33 16.83
N GLY A 88 -15.65 -4.79 15.61
CA GLY A 88 -14.50 -4.79 14.71
C GLY A 88 -14.43 -5.98 13.78
N GLY A 89 -15.34 -6.97 13.87
CA GLY A 89 -15.33 -8.19 13.06
C GLY A 89 -16.64 -8.43 12.31
N ALA A 90 -16.60 -8.34 10.98
CA ALA A 90 -17.71 -8.70 10.11
C ALA A 90 -17.65 -10.18 9.72
N GLU A 91 -18.50 -11.00 10.34
CA GLU A 91 -18.70 -12.40 9.96
C GLU A 91 -19.51 -12.54 8.66
N PHE A 92 -19.14 -13.51 7.83
CA PHE A 92 -19.91 -13.87 6.64
C PHE A 92 -19.95 -15.39 6.47
N THR A 93 -20.65 -15.87 5.43
CA THR A 93 -20.79 -17.30 5.17
C THR A 93 -20.46 -17.59 3.72
N VAL A 94 -19.73 -18.68 3.51
CA VAL A 94 -19.43 -19.26 2.21
C VAL A 94 -19.86 -20.73 2.19
N PRO A 95 -20.07 -21.34 1.01
CA PRO A 95 -20.19 -22.79 0.92
C PRO A 95 -18.91 -23.44 1.43
N ASN A 96 -19.00 -24.52 2.21
CA ASN A 96 -17.85 -25.24 2.77
C ASN A 96 -16.93 -24.35 3.66
N GLN A 97 -15.66 -24.76 3.85
CA GLN A 97 -14.68 -24.02 4.64
C GLN A 97 -13.79 -23.18 3.73
N VAL A 98 -13.38 -21.98 4.16
CA VAL A 98 -12.40 -21.19 3.42
C VAL A 98 -11.08 -21.97 3.35
N LYS A 99 -10.63 -22.22 2.12
CA LYS A 99 -9.33 -22.83 1.80
C LYS A 99 -8.27 -21.74 1.71
N GLN A 100 -8.60 -20.62 1.08
CA GLN A 100 -7.65 -19.54 0.80
C GLN A 100 -8.40 -18.23 0.50
N TYR A 101 -7.87 -17.11 0.97
CA TYR A 101 -8.23 -15.77 0.50
C TYR A 101 -7.29 -15.34 -0.62
N LEU A 102 -7.83 -14.68 -1.65
CA LEU A 102 -7.07 -14.29 -2.85
C LEU A 102 -6.90 -12.77 -2.99
N ASP A 103 -7.91 -11.98 -2.63
CA ASP A 103 -7.83 -10.51 -2.61
C ASP A 103 -8.92 -9.95 -1.66
N LEU A 104 -8.66 -8.76 -1.12
CA LEU A 104 -9.51 -8.02 -0.19
C LEU A 104 -9.35 -6.53 -0.48
N ARG A 105 -10.46 -5.82 -0.73
CA ARG A 105 -10.39 -4.41 -1.11
C ARG A 105 -11.58 -3.60 -0.63
N VAL A 106 -11.31 -2.34 -0.29
CA VAL A 106 -12.33 -1.27 -0.23
C VAL A 106 -12.51 -0.69 -1.63
N THR A 107 -13.74 -0.70 -2.14
CA THR A 107 -14.12 -0.19 -3.46
C THR A 107 -14.41 1.32 -3.40
N ASP A 108 -14.48 1.99 -4.55
CA ASP A 108 -14.68 3.45 -4.65
C ASP A 108 -16.02 3.91 -4.05
N ASP A 109 -17.02 3.03 -4.00
CA ASP A 109 -18.31 3.25 -3.33
C ASP A 109 -18.25 3.06 -1.79
N GLY A 110 -17.08 2.72 -1.25
CA GLY A 110 -16.84 2.46 0.17
C GLY A 110 -17.32 1.09 0.65
N SER A 111 -17.76 0.20 -0.26
CA SER A 111 -17.97 -1.21 0.06
C SER A 111 -16.66 -1.96 0.23
N ILE A 112 -16.74 -3.14 0.84
CA ILE A 112 -15.60 -4.05 1.00
C ILE A 112 -15.94 -5.32 0.23
N ILE A 113 -15.03 -5.78 -0.62
CA ILE A 113 -15.15 -7.07 -1.31
C ILE A 113 -13.99 -7.96 -0.89
N VAL A 114 -14.32 -9.18 -0.48
CA VAL A 114 -13.36 -10.26 -0.24
C VAL A 114 -13.59 -11.39 -1.22
N VAL A 115 -12.52 -11.96 -1.76
CA VAL A 115 -12.57 -13.07 -2.71
C VAL A 115 -11.65 -14.19 -2.29
N GLY A 116 -12.02 -15.41 -2.63
CA GLY A 116 -11.23 -16.58 -2.24
C GLY A 116 -11.80 -17.88 -2.76
N ILE A 117 -11.29 -18.97 -2.19
CA ILE A 117 -11.70 -20.33 -2.49
C ILE A 117 -12.18 -20.97 -1.20
N SER A 118 -13.29 -21.68 -1.28
CA SER A 118 -13.75 -22.58 -0.24
C SER A 118 -13.78 -24.02 -0.74
N ARG A 119 -13.58 -24.97 0.18
CA ARG A 119 -13.45 -26.40 -0.11
C ARG A 119 -14.13 -27.22 0.96
N ASN A 120 -14.82 -28.29 0.57
CA ASN A 120 -15.19 -29.34 1.50
C ASN A 120 -13.92 -30.10 1.91
N PRO A 121 -13.54 -30.12 3.19
CA PRO A 121 -12.30 -30.76 3.63
C PRO A 121 -12.18 -32.25 3.27
N SER A 122 -13.30 -32.90 2.97
CA SER A 122 -13.35 -34.32 2.59
C SER A 122 -13.33 -34.55 1.08
N ASP A 123 -13.39 -33.50 0.25
CA ASP A 123 -13.45 -33.60 -1.20
C ASP A 123 -12.55 -32.58 -1.89
N VAL A 124 -11.43 -33.04 -2.43
CA VAL A 124 -10.44 -32.19 -3.11
C VAL A 124 -10.92 -31.62 -4.45
N PHE A 125 -12.06 -32.09 -4.97
CA PHE A 125 -12.68 -31.60 -6.21
C PHE A 125 -13.85 -30.64 -5.96
N SER A 126 -14.02 -30.19 -4.72
CA SER A 126 -15.15 -29.35 -4.29
C SER A 126 -14.80 -27.87 -4.14
N ASP A 127 -13.78 -27.41 -4.86
CA ASP A 127 -13.38 -26.01 -4.81
C ASP A 127 -14.53 -25.13 -5.34
N VAL A 128 -14.88 -24.13 -4.56
CA VAL A 128 -15.87 -23.11 -4.91
C VAL A 128 -15.19 -21.77 -4.76
N LEU A 129 -15.16 -21.01 -5.84
CA LEU A 129 -14.70 -19.63 -5.79
C LEU A 129 -15.82 -18.80 -5.21
N PHE A 130 -15.47 -17.87 -4.34
CA PHE A 130 -16.45 -16.97 -3.75
C PHE A 130 -16.01 -15.51 -3.88
N SER A 131 -17.00 -14.64 -3.96
CA SER A 131 -16.88 -13.22 -3.72
C SER A 131 -17.99 -12.79 -2.78
N VAL A 132 -17.65 -12.05 -1.73
CA VAL A 132 -18.61 -11.52 -0.75
C VAL A 132 -18.49 -10.01 -0.72
N LYS A 133 -19.63 -9.31 -0.77
CA LYS A 133 -19.68 -7.85 -0.64
C LYS A 133 -20.24 -7.46 0.73
N LEU A 134 -19.51 -6.61 1.42
CA LEU A 134 -19.88 -5.97 2.68
C LEU A 134 -20.04 -4.46 2.41
N SER A 135 -20.87 -3.80 3.21
CA SER A 135 -20.85 -2.34 3.32
C SER A 135 -19.58 -1.88 4.05
N GLY A 136 -19.24 -0.60 3.92
CA GLY A 136 -18.17 0.02 4.71
C GLY A 136 -18.42 -0.02 6.24
N ALA A 137 -19.61 -0.40 6.72
CA ALA A 137 -19.87 -0.64 8.14
C ALA A 137 -19.79 -2.12 8.55
N GLY A 138 -19.51 -3.04 7.62
CA GLY A 138 -19.33 -4.47 7.88
C GLY A 138 -20.60 -5.31 7.76
N ALA A 139 -21.72 -4.74 7.33
CA ALA A 139 -22.93 -5.51 7.04
C ALA A 139 -22.85 -6.16 5.66
N VAL A 140 -23.18 -7.45 5.54
CA VAL A 140 -23.31 -8.17 4.25
C VAL A 140 -24.35 -7.51 3.36
N ASP A 141 -23.97 -7.20 2.11
CA ASP A 141 -24.85 -6.59 1.13
C ASP A 141 -25.75 -7.65 0.50
N SER A 142 -26.96 -7.84 1.03
CA SER A 142 -27.92 -8.82 0.51
C SER A 142 -28.30 -8.66 -0.97
N GLY A 143 -28.05 -7.49 -1.58
CA GLY A 143 -28.30 -7.22 -3.00
C GLY A 143 -27.20 -7.71 -3.95
N TYR A 144 -26.04 -8.09 -3.42
CA TYR A 144 -24.93 -8.62 -4.20
C TYR A 144 -25.07 -10.14 -4.40
N GLY A 145 -25.01 -10.60 -5.65
CA GLY A 145 -25.13 -12.01 -5.98
C GLY A 145 -26.41 -12.63 -5.40
N THR A 146 -26.27 -13.75 -4.68
CA THR A 146 -27.36 -14.37 -3.92
C THR A 146 -27.10 -14.18 -2.42
N SER A 147 -27.85 -13.27 -1.77
CA SER A 147 -27.72 -12.99 -0.34
C SER A 147 -26.33 -12.49 0.09
N GLY A 148 -25.68 -11.69 -0.75
CA GLY A 148 -24.37 -11.08 -0.47
C GLY A 148 -23.16 -11.89 -0.90
N ILE A 149 -23.37 -13.00 -1.58
CA ILE A 149 -22.32 -13.86 -2.09
C ILE A 149 -22.55 -14.21 -3.57
N ALA A 150 -21.48 -14.18 -4.35
CA ALA A 150 -21.40 -14.74 -5.70
C ALA A 150 -20.42 -15.91 -5.68
N THR A 151 -20.78 -17.03 -6.32
CA THR A 151 -19.97 -18.25 -6.32
C THR A 151 -19.90 -18.88 -7.70
N GLU A 152 -18.78 -19.54 -7.99
CA GLU A 152 -18.62 -20.42 -9.16
C GLU A 152 -17.92 -21.72 -8.74
N SER A 153 -18.49 -22.86 -9.13
CA SER A 153 -17.94 -24.17 -8.77
C SER A 153 -16.85 -24.60 -9.74
N LEU A 154 -15.75 -25.09 -9.18
CA LEU A 154 -14.64 -25.67 -9.91
C LEU A 154 -14.75 -27.19 -9.88
N ALA A 155 -14.81 -27.83 -11.04
CA ALA A 155 -15.04 -29.28 -11.16
C ALA A 155 -13.76 -30.10 -11.44
N PHE A 156 -12.58 -29.61 -11.04
CA PHE A 156 -11.29 -30.27 -11.32
C PHE A 156 -10.22 -29.86 -10.29
N VAL A 157 -9.02 -30.45 -10.39
CA VAL A 157 -7.88 -30.11 -9.52
C VAL A 157 -7.07 -28.99 -10.17
N HIS A 158 -6.87 -27.93 -9.40
CA HIS A 158 -6.16 -26.71 -9.82
C HIS A 158 -4.73 -26.70 -9.32
N LEU A 159 -3.87 -26.09 -10.14
CA LEU A 159 -2.48 -25.82 -9.82
C LEU A 159 -2.30 -24.41 -9.25
N TYR A 160 -2.96 -23.43 -9.86
CA TYR A 160 -2.85 -22.02 -9.49
C TYR A 160 -4.21 -21.35 -9.59
N ASP A 161 -4.49 -20.49 -8.62
CA ASP A 161 -5.67 -19.65 -8.56
C ASP A 161 -5.21 -18.24 -8.26
N SER A 162 -5.71 -17.27 -9.03
CA SER A 162 -5.44 -15.86 -8.82
C SER A 162 -6.73 -15.07 -9.02
N ALA A 163 -6.90 -14.02 -8.23
CA ALA A 163 -8.04 -13.13 -8.34
C ALA A 163 -7.60 -11.72 -8.01
N SER A 164 -8.29 -10.74 -8.58
CA SER A 164 -8.20 -9.37 -8.09
C SER A 164 -9.55 -8.66 -8.15
N VAL A 165 -9.76 -7.78 -7.18
CA VAL A 165 -10.92 -6.90 -7.06
C VAL A 165 -10.57 -5.52 -7.62
N GLY A 166 -11.34 -5.07 -8.60
CA GLY A 166 -11.24 -3.73 -9.17
C GLY A 166 -11.80 -2.66 -8.23
N ALA A 167 -11.39 -1.40 -8.44
CA ALA A 167 -11.89 -0.26 -7.67
C ALA A 167 -13.42 -0.06 -7.77
N ASP A 168 -14.01 -0.45 -8.91
CA ASP A 168 -15.45 -0.43 -9.17
C ASP A 168 -16.22 -1.60 -8.53
N GLY A 169 -15.51 -2.54 -7.90
CA GLY A 169 -16.06 -3.76 -7.31
C GLY A 169 -16.27 -4.91 -8.28
N SER A 170 -15.84 -4.79 -9.54
CA SER A 170 -15.71 -5.94 -10.42
C SER A 170 -14.60 -6.88 -9.93
N VAL A 171 -14.73 -8.17 -10.22
CA VAL A 171 -13.72 -9.17 -9.86
C VAL A 171 -13.34 -9.95 -11.09
N LEU A 172 -12.04 -10.13 -11.28
CA LEU A 172 -11.48 -11.04 -12.27
C LEU A 172 -10.78 -12.19 -11.56
N PHE A 173 -11.10 -13.41 -11.98
CA PHE A 173 -10.42 -14.61 -11.52
C PHE A 173 -9.81 -15.36 -12.69
N SER A 174 -8.74 -16.09 -12.38
CA SER A 174 -8.18 -17.10 -13.26
C SER A 174 -7.75 -18.32 -12.46
N ALA A 175 -7.91 -19.48 -13.10
CA ALA A 175 -7.54 -20.75 -12.54
C ALA A 175 -6.92 -21.63 -13.63
N ARG A 176 -5.85 -22.36 -13.30
CA ARG A 176 -5.19 -23.32 -14.22
C ARG A 176 -5.35 -24.73 -13.72
N GLY A 177 -5.86 -25.63 -14.57
CA GLY A 177 -5.98 -27.06 -14.26
C GLY A 177 -4.77 -27.88 -14.72
N GLN A 178 -4.75 -29.14 -14.29
CA GLN A 178 -3.72 -30.13 -14.65
C GLN A 178 -3.90 -30.66 -16.10
N GLY A 179 -2.81 -30.75 -16.87
CA GLY A 179 -2.79 -31.37 -18.21
C GLY A 179 -1.79 -30.71 -19.17
N VAL A 180 -1.39 -31.40 -20.24
CA VAL A 180 -0.63 -30.81 -21.36
C VAL A 180 -1.40 -31.05 -22.68
N PRO A 181 -1.96 -30.01 -23.31
CA PRO A 181 -1.87 -28.61 -22.88
C PRO A 181 -2.79 -28.33 -21.69
N ALA A 182 -2.40 -27.40 -20.82
CA ALA A 182 -3.17 -27.08 -19.63
C ALA A 182 -4.50 -26.40 -20.03
N ASN A 183 -5.57 -26.77 -19.36
CA ASN A 183 -6.83 -26.06 -19.45
C ASN A 183 -6.79 -24.86 -18.50
N SER A 184 -7.17 -23.71 -19.04
CA SER A 184 -7.18 -22.45 -18.31
C SER A 184 -8.58 -21.89 -18.33
N TRP A 185 -9.00 -21.40 -17.18
CA TRP A 185 -10.29 -20.78 -17.00
C TRP A 185 -10.10 -19.41 -16.43
N SER A 186 -10.95 -18.51 -16.89
CA SER A 186 -11.11 -17.21 -16.30
C SER A 186 -12.59 -16.92 -16.25
N PHE A 187 -12.99 -16.08 -15.32
CA PHE A 187 -14.37 -15.67 -15.18
C PHE A 187 -14.38 -14.32 -14.49
N ALA A 188 -15.45 -13.59 -14.71
CA ALA A 188 -15.64 -12.27 -14.12
C ALA A 188 -16.88 -12.28 -13.24
N ILE A 189 -16.82 -11.53 -12.15
CA ILE A 189 -17.98 -11.21 -11.33
C ILE A 189 -18.19 -9.70 -11.43
N SER A 190 -19.39 -9.27 -11.80
CA SER A 190 -19.72 -7.84 -11.84
C SER A 190 -19.76 -7.24 -10.42
N ALA A 191 -19.76 -5.90 -10.32
CA ALA A 191 -19.98 -5.19 -9.06
C ALA A 191 -21.32 -5.50 -8.36
N THR A 192 -22.25 -6.15 -9.07
CA THR A 192 -23.55 -6.61 -8.56
C THR A 192 -23.57 -8.12 -8.23
N GLY A 193 -22.47 -8.84 -8.43
CA GLY A 193 -22.34 -10.26 -8.12
C GLY A 193 -22.83 -11.18 -9.24
N SER A 194 -22.99 -10.68 -10.47
CA SER A 194 -23.34 -11.50 -11.62
C SER A 194 -22.09 -12.19 -12.17
N VAL A 195 -22.11 -13.51 -12.22
CA VAL A 195 -21.01 -14.34 -12.72
C VAL A 195 -21.09 -14.46 -14.24
N THR A 196 -19.98 -14.18 -14.91
CA THR A 196 -19.78 -14.40 -16.35
C THR A 196 -18.71 -15.46 -16.55
N THR A 197 -19.10 -16.62 -17.11
CA THR A 197 -18.21 -17.75 -17.39
C THR A 197 -17.76 -17.78 -18.85
N GLY A 198 -16.63 -18.42 -19.13
CA GLY A 198 -16.01 -18.51 -20.47
C GLY A 198 -14.65 -17.80 -20.52
N PRO A 199 -13.90 -17.87 -21.63
CA PRO A 199 -12.57 -17.26 -21.73
C PRO A 199 -12.66 -15.73 -21.68
N THR A 200 -12.68 -15.15 -20.47
CA THR A 200 -12.59 -13.71 -20.24
C THR A 200 -11.18 -13.17 -20.45
N LEU A 201 -10.17 -14.06 -20.43
CA LEU A 201 -8.78 -13.78 -20.71
C LEU A 201 -8.38 -14.38 -22.05
N ALA A 202 -8.62 -13.63 -23.13
CA ALA A 202 -8.08 -13.95 -24.43
C ALA A 202 -6.62 -13.48 -24.55
N ILE A 203 -5.87 -14.10 -25.45
CA ILE A 203 -4.52 -13.68 -25.90
C ILE A 203 -4.68 -12.89 -27.18
N ASP A 204 -3.93 -11.81 -27.37
CA ASP A 204 -3.82 -11.20 -28.69
C ASP A 204 -3.05 -12.14 -29.64
N LEU A 205 -3.78 -12.69 -30.62
CA LEU A 205 -3.22 -13.60 -31.61
C LEU A 205 -2.55 -12.88 -32.77
N THR A 206 -2.63 -11.55 -32.84
CA THR A 206 -2.06 -10.76 -33.93
C THR A 206 -0.57 -10.46 -33.74
N THR A 207 -0.05 -10.65 -32.52
CA THR A 207 1.30 -10.28 -32.09
C THR A 207 2.13 -11.48 -31.62
N LEU A 208 1.80 -12.70 -32.08
CA LEU A 208 2.52 -13.91 -31.69
C LEU A 208 4.03 -13.83 -32.03
N PRO A 209 4.91 -14.41 -31.19
CA PRO A 209 6.33 -14.48 -31.48
C PRO A 209 6.62 -15.18 -32.82
N THR A 210 7.71 -14.78 -33.48
CA THR A 210 8.07 -15.31 -34.80
C THR A 210 8.30 -16.83 -34.72
N GLY A 211 7.62 -17.59 -35.59
CA GLY A 211 7.73 -19.05 -35.63
C GLY A 211 6.78 -19.79 -34.67
N CYS A 212 5.93 -19.05 -33.95
CA CYS A 212 4.92 -19.60 -33.04
C CYS A 212 3.51 -19.56 -33.65
N SER A 213 2.69 -20.57 -33.32
CA SER A 213 1.27 -20.65 -33.68
C SER A 213 0.45 -21.26 -32.54
N VAL A 214 -0.85 -20.97 -32.50
CA VAL A 214 -1.78 -21.62 -31.56
C VAL A 214 -1.94 -23.10 -31.94
N PRO A 215 -1.88 -24.04 -30.99
CA PRO A 215 -2.17 -25.46 -31.26
C PRO A 215 -3.58 -25.68 -31.82
N ASP A 216 -3.72 -26.58 -32.80
CA ASP A 216 -5.02 -26.91 -33.39
C ASP A 216 -6.02 -27.43 -32.34
N GLY A 217 -7.27 -26.93 -32.38
CA GLY A 217 -8.34 -27.34 -31.47
C GLY A 217 -8.27 -26.72 -30.06
N PHE A 218 -7.35 -25.80 -29.82
CA PHE A 218 -7.23 -25.07 -28.55
C PHE A 218 -7.83 -23.68 -28.62
N THR A 219 -8.65 -23.33 -27.64
CA THR A 219 -8.96 -21.94 -27.32
C THR A 219 -7.75 -21.34 -26.58
N PRO A 220 -7.06 -20.33 -27.13
CA PRO A 220 -5.94 -19.68 -26.46
C PRO A 220 -6.49 -18.93 -25.24
N GLY A 221 -6.36 -19.55 -24.08
CA GLY A 221 -6.67 -18.97 -22.77
C GLY A 221 -5.41 -18.98 -21.93
N PHE A 222 -5.21 -17.90 -21.18
CA PHE A 222 -4.12 -17.80 -20.20
C PHE A 222 -4.51 -18.53 -18.92
N GLY A 223 -3.57 -19.30 -18.36
CA GLY A 223 -3.57 -19.54 -16.93
C GLY A 223 -2.88 -18.32 -16.30
N ALA A 224 -3.63 -17.41 -15.69
CA ALA A 224 -3.00 -16.30 -14.98
C ALA A 224 -2.39 -16.85 -13.70
N ALA A 225 -1.10 -16.59 -13.54
CA ALA A 225 -0.40 -16.84 -12.30
C ALA A 225 -0.53 -15.66 -11.33
N ALA A 226 -0.81 -14.48 -11.87
CA ALA A 226 -1.03 -13.28 -11.09
C ALA A 226 -2.01 -12.34 -11.81
N ILE A 227 -2.88 -11.71 -11.04
CA ILE A 227 -3.79 -10.66 -11.51
C ILE A 227 -3.63 -9.49 -10.57
N HIS A 228 -3.46 -8.30 -11.12
CA HIS A 228 -3.41 -7.06 -10.36
C HIS A 228 -4.37 -6.05 -10.97
N ARG A 229 -5.24 -5.50 -10.13
CA ARG A 229 -6.08 -4.35 -10.47
C ARG A 229 -5.25 -3.15 -10.96
N ARG A 230 -5.79 -2.38 -11.90
CA ARG A 230 -5.28 -1.04 -12.26
C ARG A 230 -6.39 0.00 -12.07
N ASP A 231 -6.63 0.82 -13.07
CA ASP A 231 -7.74 1.78 -13.09
C ASP A 231 -9.10 1.06 -13.19
N ALA A 232 -10.19 1.79 -12.98
CA ALA A 232 -11.56 1.27 -12.93
C ALA A 232 -11.87 0.27 -14.06
N GLY A 233 -12.04 -1.01 -13.70
CA GLY A 233 -12.40 -2.10 -14.61
C GLY A 233 -11.26 -2.69 -15.45
N THR A 234 -10.01 -2.32 -15.19
CA THR A 234 -8.82 -2.86 -15.88
C THR A 234 -7.91 -3.65 -14.96
N PHE A 235 -7.30 -4.70 -15.51
CA PHE A 235 -6.49 -5.67 -14.79
C PHE A 235 -5.22 -5.96 -15.58
N ALA A 236 -4.07 -5.89 -14.91
CA ALA A 236 -2.84 -6.50 -15.38
C ALA A 236 -2.89 -7.99 -15.07
N VAL A 237 -2.54 -8.81 -16.05
CA VAL A 237 -2.60 -10.25 -15.99
C VAL A 237 -1.26 -10.80 -16.45
N LEU A 238 -0.59 -11.49 -15.54
CA LEU A 238 0.64 -12.22 -15.82
C LEU A 238 0.32 -13.72 -15.82
N GLY A 239 0.67 -14.41 -16.89
CA GLY A 239 0.37 -15.82 -17.02
C GLY A 239 1.21 -16.53 -18.06
N VAL A 240 0.83 -17.76 -18.34
CA VAL A 240 1.44 -18.58 -19.40
C VAL A 240 0.42 -19.03 -20.42
N THR A 241 0.92 -19.18 -21.64
CA THR A 241 0.23 -19.85 -22.73
C THR A 241 1.13 -20.86 -23.42
N SER A 242 0.56 -21.98 -23.85
CA SER A 242 1.28 -23.00 -24.63
C SER A 242 1.12 -22.72 -26.13
N LEU A 243 2.22 -22.41 -26.82
CA LEU A 243 2.27 -22.22 -28.27
C LEU A 243 3.07 -23.33 -28.94
N VAL A 244 2.80 -23.62 -30.21
CA VAL A 244 3.69 -24.44 -31.04
C VAL A 244 4.71 -23.52 -31.69
N CYS A 245 5.93 -23.51 -31.19
CA CYS A 245 7.04 -22.73 -31.72
C CYS A 245 8.07 -23.65 -32.36
N ASN A 246 8.36 -23.45 -33.65
CA ASN A 246 9.32 -24.29 -34.39
C ASN A 246 9.01 -25.81 -34.26
N SER A 247 7.72 -26.17 -34.34
CA SER A 247 7.21 -27.55 -34.17
C SER A 247 7.34 -28.16 -32.77
N VAL A 248 7.63 -27.36 -31.74
CA VAL A 248 7.70 -27.78 -30.34
C VAL A 248 6.66 -27.01 -29.52
N VAL A 249 5.93 -27.72 -28.67
CA VAL A 249 5.03 -27.07 -27.70
C VAL A 249 5.88 -26.40 -26.63
N THR A 250 5.75 -25.09 -26.51
CA THR A 250 6.54 -24.25 -25.61
C THR A 250 5.58 -23.40 -24.77
N ASP A 251 5.76 -23.42 -23.44
CA ASP A 251 5.07 -22.49 -22.55
C ASP A 251 5.78 -21.13 -22.60
N ILE A 252 5.03 -20.08 -22.92
CA ILE A 252 5.53 -18.72 -23.05
C ILE A 252 4.80 -17.83 -22.05
N SER A 253 5.58 -17.04 -21.31
CA SER A 253 5.07 -16.08 -20.34
C SER A 253 4.57 -14.83 -21.03
N VAL A 254 3.40 -14.36 -20.60
CA VAL A 254 2.74 -13.20 -21.20
C VAL A 254 2.25 -12.28 -20.11
N LEU A 255 2.59 -11.00 -20.26
CA LEU A 255 2.00 -9.91 -19.51
C LEU A 255 0.96 -9.23 -20.39
N SER A 256 -0.18 -8.90 -19.83
CA SER A 256 -1.30 -8.33 -20.58
C SER A 256 -2.17 -7.44 -19.73
N ILE A 257 -2.93 -6.57 -20.38
CA ILE A 257 -3.93 -5.70 -19.74
C ILE A 257 -5.29 -6.04 -20.32
N HIS A 258 -6.23 -6.35 -19.44
CA HIS A 258 -7.59 -6.75 -19.77
C HIS A 258 -8.60 -5.78 -19.17
N SER A 259 -9.66 -5.50 -19.93
CA SER A 259 -10.90 -4.94 -19.37
C SER A 259 -11.87 -6.06 -18.99
N VAL A 260 -12.59 -5.92 -17.88
CA VAL A 260 -13.57 -6.93 -17.47
C VAL A 260 -14.70 -7.06 -18.50
N GLY A 261 -14.81 -8.25 -19.11
CA GLY A 261 -15.82 -8.52 -20.14
C GLY A 261 -15.57 -7.82 -21.48
N GLY A 262 -14.41 -7.20 -21.69
CA GLY A 262 -14.00 -6.56 -22.94
C GLY A 262 -12.73 -7.17 -23.55
N PRO A 263 -12.20 -6.61 -24.65
CA PRO A 263 -11.04 -7.16 -25.34
C PRO A 263 -9.75 -7.01 -24.52
N VAL A 264 -8.72 -7.76 -24.92
CA VAL A 264 -7.33 -7.51 -24.51
C VAL A 264 -6.95 -6.12 -25.02
N LEU A 265 -6.55 -5.24 -24.10
CA LEU A 265 -6.12 -3.89 -24.46
C LEU A 265 -4.70 -3.91 -24.99
N TRP A 266 -3.86 -4.78 -24.43
CA TRP A 266 -2.45 -4.92 -24.77
C TRP A 266 -1.89 -6.24 -24.23
N SER A 267 -0.89 -6.81 -24.91
CA SER A 267 -0.11 -7.95 -24.42
C SER A 267 1.34 -7.89 -24.89
N HIS A 268 2.24 -8.45 -24.09
CA HIS A 268 3.67 -8.53 -24.36
C HIS A 268 4.20 -9.88 -23.92
N PHE A 269 4.85 -10.56 -24.87
CA PHE A 269 5.50 -11.84 -24.64
C PHE A 269 6.88 -11.60 -24.04
N LEU A 270 7.14 -12.20 -22.88
CA LEU A 270 8.44 -12.07 -22.23
C LEU A 270 9.50 -12.90 -22.99
N PRO A 271 10.76 -12.44 -23.09
CA PRO A 271 11.83 -13.13 -23.82
C PRO A 271 12.13 -14.55 -23.30
N GLU A 272 12.64 -15.43 -24.18
CA GLU A 272 13.16 -16.75 -23.80
C GLU A 272 14.30 -16.59 -22.77
N GLY A 273 14.11 -17.14 -21.56
CA GLY A 273 15.03 -16.99 -20.43
C GLY A 273 14.46 -16.18 -19.25
N GLU A 274 13.38 -15.43 -19.48
CA GLU A 274 12.54 -14.82 -18.44
C GLU A 274 11.27 -15.64 -18.19
N ALA A 275 11.31 -16.93 -18.54
CA ALA A 275 10.22 -17.85 -18.32
C ALA A 275 9.90 -17.88 -16.82
N LEU A 276 8.67 -17.56 -16.48
CA LEU A 276 8.17 -17.66 -15.12
C LEU A 276 8.30 -19.13 -14.70
N ASP A 277 9.09 -19.39 -13.65
CA ASP A 277 9.17 -20.72 -13.06
C ASP A 277 7.98 -20.88 -12.11
N PHE A 278 7.09 -21.81 -12.44
CA PHE A 278 5.84 -22.03 -11.72
C PHE A 278 5.94 -23.18 -10.73
N ASP A 279 7.12 -23.52 -10.19
CA ASP A 279 7.35 -24.68 -9.31
C ASP A 279 6.61 -24.66 -7.94
N GLY A 280 5.43 -24.03 -7.86
CA GLY A 280 4.36 -24.30 -6.89
C GLY A 280 3.86 -23.07 -6.12
N GLY A 281 4.42 -21.89 -6.36
CA GLY A 281 4.11 -20.65 -5.62
C GLY A 281 3.22 -19.66 -6.38
N GLN A 282 2.53 -18.78 -5.65
CA GLN A 282 1.92 -17.59 -6.25
C GLN A 282 3.01 -16.61 -6.68
N ILE A 283 2.78 -15.92 -7.80
CA ILE A 283 3.66 -14.86 -8.28
C ILE A 283 3.03 -13.54 -7.87
N PRO A 284 3.64 -12.75 -6.97
CA PRO A 284 3.13 -11.40 -6.72
C PRO A 284 3.25 -10.55 -7.97
N LEU A 285 2.17 -9.84 -8.28
CA LEU A 285 2.08 -8.80 -9.30
C LEU A 285 1.44 -7.58 -8.67
N ILE A 286 2.14 -6.45 -8.74
CA ILE A 286 1.66 -5.17 -8.21
C ILE A 286 1.91 -4.03 -9.19
N SER A 287 1.31 -2.88 -8.92
CA SER A 287 1.49 -1.64 -9.69
C SER A 287 1.96 -0.53 -8.77
N ASP A 288 2.91 0.27 -9.23
CA ASP A 288 3.30 1.54 -8.57
C ASP A 288 2.59 2.77 -9.15
N GLY A 289 1.68 2.54 -10.10
CA GLY A 289 0.94 3.57 -10.83
C GLY A 289 1.37 3.67 -12.28
N ASP A 290 2.67 3.82 -12.54
CA ASP A 290 3.21 3.95 -13.89
C ASP A 290 3.75 2.61 -14.44
N HIS A 291 4.12 1.70 -13.55
CA HIS A 291 4.79 0.44 -13.87
C HIS A 291 4.07 -0.75 -13.22
N LEU A 292 4.38 -1.93 -13.76
CA LEU A 292 4.03 -3.21 -13.18
C LEU A 292 5.28 -3.88 -12.62
N LEU A 293 5.14 -4.46 -11.44
CA LEU A 293 6.21 -5.18 -10.75
C LEU A 293 5.79 -6.61 -10.49
N PHE A 294 6.64 -7.56 -10.80
CA PHE A 294 6.41 -8.97 -10.50
C PHE A 294 7.70 -9.68 -10.14
N SER A 295 7.61 -10.73 -9.34
CA SER A 295 8.76 -11.55 -9.00
C SER A 295 8.95 -12.73 -9.96
N THR A 296 10.19 -13.17 -10.13
CA THR A 296 10.55 -14.36 -10.91
C THR A 296 11.90 -14.89 -10.42
N VAL A 297 12.34 -16.03 -10.93
CA VAL A 297 13.56 -16.72 -10.50
C VAL A 297 14.37 -17.17 -11.70
N ASP A 298 15.69 -17.15 -11.56
CA ASP A 298 16.60 -17.76 -12.52
C ASP A 298 17.75 -18.49 -11.81
N SER A 299 18.75 -18.92 -12.57
CA SER A 299 19.95 -19.58 -12.02
C SER A 299 20.74 -18.74 -11.01
N GLY A 300 20.51 -17.42 -10.95
CA GLY A 300 21.10 -16.48 -10.00
C GLY A 300 20.27 -16.23 -8.75
N GLY A 301 19.01 -16.69 -8.69
CA GLY A 301 18.11 -16.53 -7.55
C GLY A 301 16.81 -15.81 -7.91
N SER A 302 16.03 -15.42 -6.88
CA SER A 302 14.82 -14.63 -7.07
C SER A 302 15.15 -13.17 -7.37
N TYR A 303 14.34 -12.53 -8.20
CA TYR A 303 14.44 -11.11 -8.52
C TYR A 303 13.06 -10.51 -8.74
N VAL A 304 12.98 -9.18 -8.62
CA VAL A 304 11.80 -8.40 -8.99
C VAL A 304 12.07 -7.79 -10.36
N ARG A 305 11.07 -7.83 -11.24
CA ARG A 305 11.06 -7.17 -12.55
C ARG A 305 10.13 -5.98 -12.48
N ARG A 306 10.54 -4.83 -13.04
CA ARG A 306 9.70 -3.64 -13.22
C ARG A 306 9.62 -3.32 -14.70
N VAL A 307 8.39 -3.22 -15.20
CA VAL A 307 8.11 -2.95 -16.61
C VAL A 307 7.15 -1.79 -16.75
N ASP A 308 7.29 -1.02 -17.82
CA ASP A 308 6.38 0.08 -18.13
C ASP A 308 5.04 -0.41 -18.71
N ALA A 309 4.16 0.53 -19.07
CA ALA A 309 2.85 0.24 -19.65
C ALA A 309 2.89 -0.50 -20.99
N THR A 310 4.07 -0.58 -21.65
CA THR A 310 4.30 -1.30 -22.90
C THR A 310 5.01 -2.64 -22.69
N GLY A 311 5.25 -3.03 -21.43
CA GLY A 311 5.91 -4.27 -21.02
C GLY A 311 7.41 -4.24 -21.16
N ASP A 312 7.97 -3.12 -21.62
CA ASP A 312 9.41 -2.94 -21.73
C ASP A 312 10.02 -2.70 -20.34
N ALA A 313 11.28 -3.08 -20.19
CA ALA A 313 12.02 -2.92 -18.95
C ALA A 313 12.07 -1.44 -18.51
N ALA A 314 11.68 -1.17 -17.26
CA ALA A 314 11.69 0.19 -16.72
C ALA A 314 13.13 0.75 -16.64
N ALA A 315 13.37 1.87 -17.31
CA ALA A 315 14.68 2.52 -17.32
C ALA A 315 15.02 3.09 -15.93
N GLY A 316 16.28 2.95 -15.52
CA GLY A 316 16.77 3.49 -14.24
C GLY A 316 16.40 2.65 -13.01
N TRP A 317 15.75 1.50 -13.21
CA TRP A 317 15.46 0.55 -12.12
C TRP A 317 16.27 -0.73 -12.30
N GLY A 318 17.17 -0.97 -11.35
CA GLY A 318 18.11 -2.08 -11.37
C GLY A 318 18.89 -2.16 -12.69
N THR A 319 19.24 -3.38 -13.11
CA THR A 319 19.91 -3.62 -14.39
C THR A 319 18.87 -4.07 -15.43
N ALA A 320 18.52 -3.17 -16.35
CA ALA A 320 17.50 -3.43 -17.39
C ALA A 320 16.15 -3.86 -16.81
N GLY A 321 15.64 -3.10 -15.83
CA GLY A 321 14.34 -3.36 -15.22
C GLY A 321 14.33 -4.59 -14.31
N ARG A 322 15.49 -5.09 -13.89
CA ARG A 322 15.68 -6.19 -12.93
C ARG A 322 16.42 -5.72 -11.69
N ALA A 323 15.81 -5.93 -10.53
CA ALA A 323 16.43 -5.79 -9.23
C ALA A 323 16.51 -7.17 -8.56
N ASP A 324 17.71 -7.62 -8.21
CA ASP A 324 17.86 -8.88 -7.50
C ASP A 324 17.17 -8.80 -6.14
N ALA A 325 16.42 -9.84 -5.78
CA ALA A 325 15.81 -9.90 -4.47
C ALA A 325 16.92 -10.11 -3.42
N PRO A 326 16.80 -9.53 -2.21
CA PRO A 326 17.84 -9.61 -1.19
C PRO A 326 18.27 -11.06 -0.88
N ALA A 327 19.56 -11.27 -0.60
CA ALA A 327 20.12 -12.62 -0.47
C ALA A 327 19.40 -13.45 0.63
N GLY A 328 18.85 -14.61 0.24
CA GLY A 328 18.10 -15.50 1.15
C GLY A 328 16.59 -15.54 0.89
N THR A 329 16.06 -14.64 0.05
CA THR A 329 14.66 -14.67 -0.37
C THR A 329 14.47 -15.74 -1.45
N ALA A 330 14.03 -16.94 -1.08
CA ALA A 330 13.64 -17.95 -2.05
C ALA A 330 12.45 -18.77 -1.56
N PRO A 331 11.29 -18.73 -2.26
CA PRO A 331 10.87 -17.79 -3.33
C PRO A 331 10.50 -16.40 -2.78
N VAL A 332 10.12 -15.41 -3.62
CA VAL A 332 9.42 -14.17 -3.15
C VAL A 332 7.94 -14.50 -3.00
N GLY A 333 7.38 -14.21 -1.83
CA GLY A 333 6.00 -14.57 -1.46
C GLY A 333 5.01 -13.45 -1.73
N ASP A 334 5.39 -12.19 -1.49
CA ASP A 334 4.53 -11.03 -1.72
C ASP A 334 5.35 -9.74 -1.94
N LEU A 335 4.73 -8.71 -2.50
CA LEU A 335 5.33 -7.39 -2.76
C LEU A 335 4.39 -6.26 -2.33
N ALA A 336 4.94 -5.14 -1.86
CA ALA A 336 4.18 -3.92 -1.62
C ALA A 336 4.96 -2.66 -2.03
N VAL A 337 4.28 -1.67 -2.61
CA VAL A 337 4.88 -0.36 -2.90
C VAL A 337 4.66 0.56 -1.70
N LEU A 338 5.73 1.14 -1.18
CA LEU A 338 5.70 2.11 -0.10
C LEU A 338 5.44 3.53 -0.63
N PRO A 339 4.86 4.44 0.19
CA PRO A 339 4.59 5.82 -0.24
C PRO A 339 5.82 6.62 -0.68
N ASN A 340 7.02 6.23 -0.24
CA ASN A 340 8.29 6.83 -0.63
C ASN A 340 8.84 6.30 -1.97
N GLY A 341 8.16 5.32 -2.58
CA GLY A 341 8.58 4.67 -3.83
C GLY A 341 9.44 3.42 -3.64
N ASP A 342 9.77 3.05 -2.40
CA ASP A 342 10.46 1.79 -2.12
C ASP A 342 9.53 0.61 -2.39
N VAL A 343 10.13 -0.53 -2.74
CA VAL A 343 9.41 -1.78 -2.97
C VAL A 343 9.77 -2.75 -1.86
N ALA A 344 8.82 -3.00 -0.97
CA ALA A 344 8.94 -4.02 0.04
C ALA A 344 8.80 -5.41 -0.58
N VAL A 345 9.69 -6.32 -0.17
CA VAL A 345 9.79 -7.70 -0.64
C VAL A 345 9.64 -8.63 0.55
N LEU A 346 8.62 -9.49 0.50
CA LEU A 346 8.42 -10.56 1.46
C LEU A 346 8.94 -11.87 0.87
N SER A 347 9.80 -12.59 1.59
CA SER A 347 10.19 -13.93 1.17
C SER A 347 9.03 -14.93 1.38
N GLY A 348 8.84 -15.82 0.43
CA GLY A 348 8.04 -17.01 0.57
C GLY A 348 8.72 -18.07 1.44
N PRO A 349 8.01 -19.17 1.74
CA PRO A 349 8.53 -20.22 2.61
C PRO A 349 9.65 -21.02 1.91
N SER A 350 10.85 -21.07 2.51
CA SER A 350 11.94 -21.92 2.03
C SER A 350 11.74 -23.37 2.50
N LEU A 351 11.12 -24.19 1.65
CA LEU A 351 10.91 -25.62 1.93
C LEU A 351 12.24 -26.38 1.86
N GLY A 352 12.90 -26.59 3.00
CA GLY A 352 14.12 -27.42 3.09
C GLY A 352 15.19 -26.93 4.07
N LEU A 353 15.03 -25.76 4.68
CA LEU A 353 15.91 -25.29 5.75
C LEU A 353 15.33 -25.65 7.12
N SER A 354 16.20 -25.90 8.09
CA SER A 354 15.84 -26.24 9.47
C SER A 354 15.29 -25.06 10.30
N SER A 355 15.01 -23.93 9.65
CA SER A 355 14.34 -22.74 10.19
C SER A 355 13.69 -22.00 9.02
N PRO A 356 12.36 -22.07 8.80
CA PRO A 356 11.72 -21.23 7.80
C PRO A 356 11.63 -19.80 8.36
N ASP A 357 12.69 -19.03 8.15
CA ASP A 357 12.72 -17.62 8.52
C ASP A 357 12.18 -16.82 7.33
N VAL A 358 10.99 -16.22 7.49
CA VAL A 358 10.51 -15.24 6.52
C VAL A 358 11.34 -13.96 6.67
N GLN A 359 11.78 -13.41 5.56
CA GLN A 359 12.52 -12.15 5.50
C GLN A 359 11.64 -11.08 4.86
N VAL A 360 11.59 -9.92 5.51
CA VAL A 360 11.10 -8.68 4.90
C VAL A 360 12.33 -7.84 4.57
N ALA A 361 12.35 -7.29 3.36
CA ALA A 361 13.37 -6.36 2.93
C ALA A 361 12.76 -5.29 2.04
N ALA A 362 13.50 -4.22 1.74
CA ALA A 362 13.08 -3.17 0.84
C ALA A 362 14.09 -2.96 -0.29
N LEU A 363 13.58 -2.62 -1.47
CA LEU A 363 14.35 -2.09 -2.59
C LEU A 363 14.08 -0.59 -2.70
N ASN A 364 15.13 0.20 -2.84
CA ASN A 364 15.04 1.63 -3.11
C ASN A 364 14.32 1.89 -4.45
N PRO A 365 13.92 3.13 -4.76
CA PRO A 365 13.20 3.45 -5.99
C PRO A 365 14.04 3.26 -7.26
N ASP A 366 15.36 3.10 -7.12
CA ASP A 366 16.31 2.75 -8.18
C ASP A 366 16.56 1.23 -8.32
N GLY A 367 15.89 0.41 -7.51
CA GLY A 367 16.01 -1.06 -7.52
C GLY A 367 17.24 -1.61 -6.78
N THR A 368 18.03 -0.77 -6.11
CA THR A 368 19.08 -1.25 -5.20
C THR A 368 18.48 -1.70 -3.87
N VAL A 369 19.12 -2.64 -3.18
CA VAL A 369 18.67 -3.07 -1.85
C VAL A 369 18.82 -1.93 -0.85
N ASP A 370 17.76 -1.62 -0.11
CA ASP A 370 17.82 -0.69 1.01
C ASP A 370 18.55 -1.34 2.18
N SER A 371 19.81 -0.97 2.36
CA SER A 371 20.64 -1.45 3.47
C SER A 371 20.27 -0.87 4.84
N SER A 372 19.41 0.15 4.88
CA SER A 372 18.94 0.77 6.12
C SER A 372 17.77 0.01 6.75
N PHE A 373 16.95 -0.64 5.91
CA PHE A 373 15.99 -1.65 6.35
C PHE A 373 16.78 -2.83 6.93
N GLY A 374 16.88 -2.87 8.25
CA GLY A 374 17.45 -4.02 8.94
C GLY A 374 16.73 -5.25 8.40
N ALA A 375 17.50 -6.20 7.87
CA ALA A 375 16.99 -7.53 7.54
C ALA A 375 16.57 -8.17 8.86
N ALA A 376 15.44 -7.74 9.40
CA ALA A 376 14.73 -8.39 10.47
C ALA A 376 14.28 -9.71 9.84
N ALA A 377 15.21 -10.68 9.86
CA ALA A 377 14.84 -12.06 9.78
C ALA A 377 13.74 -12.22 10.82
N VAL A 378 12.53 -12.54 10.37
CA VAL A 378 11.46 -12.93 11.27
C VAL A 378 11.88 -14.30 11.80
N SER A 379 12.81 -14.28 12.75
CA SER A 379 13.29 -15.42 13.51
C SER A 379 12.24 -15.74 14.56
N ALA A 380 11.07 -16.17 14.12
CA ALA A 380 10.35 -17.18 14.86
C ALA A 380 10.44 -18.42 13.99
N GLY A 381 11.16 -19.43 14.45
CA GLY A 381 11.16 -20.72 13.76
C GLY A 381 9.72 -21.15 13.52
N ASP A 382 9.48 -21.80 12.38
CA ASP A 382 8.18 -22.30 11.96
C ASP A 382 7.15 -21.20 11.63
N LEU A 383 7.49 -20.30 10.68
CA LEU A 383 6.55 -19.32 10.12
C LEU A 383 6.33 -19.49 8.62
N VAL A 384 5.07 -19.28 8.18
CA VAL A 384 4.71 -19.03 6.78
C VAL A 384 3.98 -17.69 6.75
N ALA A 385 4.62 -16.66 6.19
CA ALA A 385 3.94 -15.40 5.94
C ALA A 385 3.02 -15.56 4.73
N THR A 386 1.82 -14.98 4.81
CA THR A 386 0.75 -15.20 3.84
C THR A 386 0.38 -13.97 3.04
N SER A 387 0.65 -12.76 3.55
CA SER A 387 0.36 -11.50 2.88
C SER A 387 1.16 -10.33 3.46
N LEU A 388 1.46 -9.36 2.61
CA LEU A 388 2.14 -8.10 2.87
C LEU A 388 1.25 -6.92 2.44
N ALA A 389 1.20 -5.85 3.23
CA ALA A 389 0.59 -4.59 2.81
C ALA A 389 1.38 -3.38 3.34
N ALA A 390 1.47 -2.32 2.54
CA ALA A 390 2.04 -1.05 2.97
C ALA A 390 0.94 -0.14 3.55
N THR A 391 1.23 0.52 4.67
CA THR A 391 0.35 1.55 5.24
C THR A 391 0.67 2.93 4.66
N LEU A 392 -0.30 3.84 4.75
CA LEU A 392 -0.14 5.22 4.24
C LEU A 392 0.97 6.02 4.94
N ASP A 393 1.33 5.66 6.16
CA ASP A 393 2.45 6.25 6.89
C ASP A 393 3.79 5.52 6.66
N GLY A 394 3.84 4.60 5.69
CA GLY A 394 5.04 3.91 5.26
C GLY A 394 5.44 2.72 6.13
N ALA A 395 4.62 2.26 7.09
CA ALA A 395 4.89 1.00 7.76
C ALA A 395 4.47 -0.20 6.87
N LEU A 396 4.95 -1.39 7.22
CA LEU A 396 4.56 -2.65 6.59
C LEU A 396 3.74 -3.49 7.56
N LEU A 397 2.65 -4.04 7.06
CA LEU A 397 1.85 -5.05 7.73
C LEU A 397 2.14 -6.41 7.13
N VAL A 398 2.39 -7.39 7.98
CA VAL A 398 2.65 -8.77 7.55
C VAL A 398 1.73 -9.70 8.33
N SER A 399 0.90 -10.46 7.61
CA SER A 399 0.07 -11.51 8.20
C SER A 399 0.82 -12.84 8.21
N HIS A 400 0.71 -13.57 9.33
CA HIS A 400 1.47 -14.80 9.55
C HIS A 400 0.56 -15.94 9.97
N VAL A 401 0.80 -17.11 9.35
CA VAL A 401 0.27 -18.39 9.81
C VAL A 401 1.45 -19.23 10.29
N PRO A 402 1.61 -19.45 11.60
CA PRO A 402 2.70 -20.27 12.08
C PRO A 402 2.46 -21.75 11.76
N VAL A 403 3.55 -22.52 11.59
CA VAL A 403 3.47 -24.00 11.55
C VAL A 403 3.15 -24.55 12.96
N SER A 404 3.43 -23.77 14.02
CA SER A 404 2.91 -23.96 15.38
C SER A 404 2.79 -22.63 16.16
N GLY A 405 1.65 -22.37 16.80
CA GLY A 405 1.42 -21.13 17.57
C GLY A 405 0.12 -20.42 17.18
N THR A 406 -0.03 -19.16 17.61
CA THR A 406 -1.15 -18.28 17.24
C THR A 406 -0.82 -17.49 15.99
N SER A 407 -1.80 -17.33 15.09
CA SER A 407 -1.66 -16.43 13.95
C SER A 407 -1.61 -14.97 14.42
N GLU A 408 -0.82 -14.15 13.72
CA GLU A 408 -0.52 -12.77 14.13
C GLU A 408 -0.47 -11.83 12.92
N LEU A 409 -0.84 -10.58 13.16
CA LEU A 409 -0.53 -9.46 12.29
C LEU A 409 0.59 -8.64 12.94
N ARG A 410 1.68 -8.42 12.21
CA ARG A 410 2.80 -7.61 12.69
C ARG A 410 2.94 -6.35 11.87
N ARG A 411 3.36 -5.27 12.52
CA ARG A 411 3.65 -4.00 11.88
C ARG A 411 5.13 -3.66 12.03
N TYR A 412 5.83 -3.42 10.92
CA TYR A 412 7.23 -3.05 10.87
C TYR A 412 7.39 -1.61 10.37
N GLN A 413 8.32 -0.86 10.94
CA GLN A 413 8.64 0.49 10.47
C GLN A 413 9.66 0.40 9.31
N THR A 414 9.51 1.18 8.23
CA THR A 414 10.42 1.13 7.06
C THR A 414 11.34 2.33 6.93
N ALA A 415 11.11 3.36 7.73
CA ALA A 415 11.97 4.51 7.85
C ALA A 415 12.08 4.85 9.33
N LEU A 416 13.18 5.50 9.72
CA LEU A 416 13.14 6.34 10.92
C LEU A 416 11.92 7.24 10.74
N GLN A 417 10.93 7.11 11.61
CA GLN A 417 9.67 7.85 11.55
C GLN A 417 9.95 9.34 11.76
N SER A 418 10.58 9.98 10.78
CA SER A 418 10.75 11.40 10.72
C SER A 418 9.43 11.89 10.17
N ALA A 419 8.52 12.26 11.07
CA ALA A 419 7.27 12.94 10.75
C ALA A 419 7.49 14.33 10.08
N TYR A 420 8.69 14.56 9.55
CA TYR A 420 9.16 15.76 8.89
C TYR A 420 9.77 15.37 7.55
N LEU A 421 9.08 15.75 6.48
CA LEU A 421 9.59 15.70 5.11
C LEU A 421 10.29 17.04 4.84
N PRO A 422 11.63 17.09 4.79
CA PRO A 422 12.32 18.32 4.43
C PRO A 422 12.05 18.65 2.96
N LEU A 423 11.84 19.93 2.66
CA LEU A 423 11.80 20.41 1.27
C LEU A 423 13.22 20.42 0.69
N SER A 424 13.35 20.22 -0.62
CA SER A 424 14.65 20.27 -1.33
C SER A 424 15.33 21.64 -1.19
N GLU A 425 14.54 22.69 -1.04
CA GLU A 425 14.95 24.06 -0.80
C GLU A 425 13.81 24.85 -0.12
N PRO A 426 14.11 25.96 0.58
CA PRO A 426 13.06 26.82 1.14
C PRO A 426 12.16 27.39 0.05
N VAL A 427 10.84 27.36 0.26
CA VAL A 427 9.87 27.85 -0.73
C VAL A 427 9.05 29.00 -0.17
N ARG A 428 8.81 30.01 -1.01
CA ARG A 428 7.99 31.17 -0.65
C ARG A 428 6.54 30.97 -1.08
N LEU A 429 5.66 30.78 -0.11
CA LEU A 429 4.24 30.47 -0.33
C LEU A 429 3.35 31.72 -0.36
N ALA A 430 3.77 32.81 0.30
CA ALA A 430 3.10 34.10 0.21
C ALA A 430 4.10 35.25 0.38
N ASP A 431 3.92 36.30 -0.42
CA ASP A 431 4.63 37.56 -0.26
C ASP A 431 3.75 38.72 -0.69
N THR A 432 3.16 39.40 0.28
CA THR A 432 2.14 40.41 -0.01
C THR A 432 2.73 41.77 -0.37
N ARG A 433 4.06 41.89 -0.47
CA ARG A 433 4.73 43.14 -0.86
C ARG A 433 4.60 43.34 -2.36
N ALA A 434 4.60 44.59 -2.83
CA ALA A 434 4.49 44.88 -4.27
C ALA A 434 5.62 44.29 -5.14
N THR A 435 6.77 43.95 -4.54
CA THR A 435 7.90 43.28 -5.20
C THR A 435 8.06 41.83 -4.73
N GLY A 436 7.01 41.26 -4.13
CA GLY A 436 7.00 39.87 -3.71
C GLY A 436 6.87 38.95 -4.91
N ASP A 437 7.55 37.81 -4.84
CA ASP A 437 7.46 36.70 -5.78
C ASP A 437 7.21 35.42 -4.96
N THR A 438 6.37 34.52 -5.46
CA THR A 438 6.08 33.21 -4.83
C THR A 438 6.43 32.07 -5.78
N ILE A 439 6.45 30.84 -5.25
CA ILE A 439 6.86 29.64 -6.02
C ILE A 439 5.96 29.33 -7.24
N ASP A 440 4.74 29.86 -7.27
CA ASP A 440 3.68 29.50 -8.21
C ASP A 440 2.78 30.70 -8.58
N ASP A 441 3.27 31.92 -8.37
CA ASP A 441 2.55 33.20 -8.58
C ASP A 441 1.26 33.37 -7.74
N LEU A 442 0.91 32.42 -6.87
CA LEU A 442 -0.24 32.53 -5.96
C LEU A 442 0.14 33.31 -4.69
N PHE A 443 -0.81 34.11 -4.18
CA PHE A 443 -0.61 34.99 -3.00
C PHE A 443 0.60 35.94 -3.14
N GLN A 444 0.94 36.25 -4.38
CA GLN A 444 2.00 37.17 -4.76
C GLN A 444 1.47 38.60 -4.84
N ALA A 445 2.23 39.56 -4.30
CA ALA A 445 1.97 40.99 -4.41
C ALA A 445 0.55 41.43 -4.02
N ASP A 446 -0.09 40.66 -3.14
CA ASP A 446 -1.51 40.82 -2.80
C ASP A 446 -1.81 42.09 -1.99
N GLY A 447 -0.78 42.82 -1.55
CA GLY A 447 -0.89 44.08 -0.83
C GLY A 447 -0.92 43.92 0.69
N MET A 448 -0.72 45.03 1.39
CA MET A 448 -0.66 45.04 2.87
C MET A 448 -1.93 44.43 3.46
N ARG A 449 -1.78 43.51 4.41
CA ARG A 449 -2.93 42.94 5.12
C ARG A 449 -3.50 44.00 6.05
N PRO A 450 -4.81 44.35 5.96
CA PRO A 450 -5.42 45.31 6.85
C PRO A 450 -5.34 44.89 8.32
N ALA A 451 -5.48 45.85 9.23
CA ALA A 451 -5.72 45.55 10.63
C ALA A 451 -7.00 44.71 10.78
N ASP A 452 -7.00 43.81 11.74
CA ASP A 452 -8.09 42.88 12.03
C ASP A 452 -8.56 42.01 10.85
N SER A 453 -7.61 41.57 10.01
CA SER A 453 -7.90 40.70 8.85
C SER A 453 -7.25 39.32 8.95
N THR A 454 -7.79 38.34 8.23
CA THR A 454 -7.24 36.98 8.13
C THR A 454 -6.94 36.66 6.67
N LEU A 455 -5.72 36.17 6.41
CA LEU A 455 -5.36 35.54 5.15
C LEU A 455 -5.53 34.02 5.27
N GLU A 456 -6.40 33.43 4.44
CA GLU A 456 -6.43 31.98 4.24
C GLU A 456 -5.37 31.64 3.18
N LEU A 457 -4.31 30.96 3.62
CA LEU A 457 -3.18 30.59 2.77
C LEU A 457 -3.22 29.08 2.53
N THR A 458 -3.54 28.68 1.30
CA THR A 458 -3.42 27.28 0.87
C THR A 458 -1.96 26.87 0.86
N ILE A 459 -1.65 25.73 1.48
CA ILE A 459 -0.30 25.21 1.66
C ILE A 459 -0.11 23.88 0.91
N GLY A 460 -0.98 22.91 1.15
CA GLY A 460 -0.85 21.59 0.54
C GLY A 460 -0.90 21.64 -0.98
N GLY A 461 -0.05 20.85 -1.63
CA GLY A 461 0.10 20.80 -3.09
C GLY A 461 1.00 21.89 -3.67
N ARG A 462 1.70 22.68 -2.84
CA ARG A 462 2.56 23.80 -3.30
C ARG A 462 4.01 23.58 -2.87
N GLY A 463 4.96 23.92 -3.73
CA GLY A 463 6.39 23.93 -3.40
C GLY A 463 6.94 22.62 -2.84
N GLY A 464 6.44 21.47 -3.30
CA GLY A 464 6.84 20.14 -2.83
C GLY A 464 6.10 19.65 -1.57
N ILE A 465 5.17 20.43 -1.01
CA ILE A 465 4.38 20.03 0.15
C ILE A 465 3.22 19.13 -0.30
N PRO A 466 3.08 17.90 0.21
CA PRO A 466 1.98 16.99 -0.14
C PRO A 466 0.60 17.55 0.23
N THR A 467 -0.44 17.14 -0.51
CA THR A 467 -1.84 17.52 -0.23
C THR A 467 -2.41 16.85 1.01
N ASN A 468 -1.80 15.75 1.48
CA ASN A 468 -2.17 15.04 2.71
C ASN A 468 -1.30 15.42 3.93
N ALA A 469 -0.49 16.48 3.83
CA ALA A 469 0.34 16.94 4.94
C ALA A 469 -0.52 17.34 6.16
N ALA A 470 -0.32 16.69 7.31
CA ALA A 470 -1.08 17.01 8.52
C ALA A 470 -0.61 18.31 9.19
N THR A 471 0.67 18.64 9.08
CA THR A 471 1.33 19.77 9.75
C THR A 471 2.47 20.29 8.89
N VAL A 472 2.73 21.59 8.97
CA VAL A 472 3.83 22.27 8.28
C VAL A 472 4.61 23.14 9.26
N ILE A 473 5.90 23.32 8.99
CA ILE A 473 6.74 24.31 9.66
C ILE A 473 6.85 25.49 8.72
N LEU A 474 6.48 26.67 9.21
CA LEU A 474 6.48 27.90 8.42
C LEU A 474 7.31 28.96 9.12
N ASN A 475 8.02 29.76 8.34
CA ASN A 475 8.60 31.01 8.81
C ASN A 475 7.66 32.16 8.44
N ILE A 476 7.09 32.82 9.45
CA ILE A 476 6.12 33.90 9.27
C ILE A 476 6.79 35.23 9.59
N THR A 477 6.80 36.15 8.63
CA THR A 477 7.45 37.45 8.78
C THR A 477 6.45 38.58 8.62
N ALA A 478 6.34 39.43 9.66
CA ALA A 478 5.68 40.72 9.57
C ALA A 478 6.64 41.75 8.98
N VAL A 479 6.31 42.29 7.81
CA VAL A 479 7.14 43.27 7.10
C VAL A 479 6.47 44.65 7.08
N THR A 480 7.23 45.67 7.47
CA THR A 480 6.81 47.09 7.54
C THR A 480 5.46 47.28 8.25
N PRO A 481 5.30 46.78 9.49
CA PRO A 481 4.05 46.95 10.24
C PRO A 481 3.75 48.43 10.51
N GLN A 482 2.48 48.82 10.41
CA GLN A 482 2.01 50.20 10.63
C GLN A 482 1.89 50.58 12.13
N GLY A 483 2.26 49.66 13.01
CA GLY A 483 2.36 49.86 14.45
C GLY A 483 2.58 48.53 15.17
N PRO A 484 2.75 48.56 16.51
CA PRO A 484 2.82 47.34 17.29
C PRO A 484 1.56 46.48 17.13
N GLY A 485 1.73 45.17 17.16
CA GLY A 485 0.66 44.20 16.94
C GLY A 485 1.14 42.76 17.10
N PHE A 486 0.30 41.83 16.67
CA PHE A 486 0.59 40.40 16.67
C PHE A 486 -0.08 39.69 15.50
N ILE A 487 0.44 38.50 15.19
CA ILE A 487 -0.12 37.54 14.24
C ILE A 487 -0.47 36.26 15.00
N THR A 488 -1.59 35.65 14.64
CA THR A 488 -2.00 34.31 15.09
C THR A 488 -2.17 33.40 13.87
N VAL A 489 -1.44 32.30 13.85
CA VAL A 489 -1.54 31.24 12.84
C VAL A 489 -2.31 30.07 13.42
N HIS A 490 -3.32 29.58 12.70
CA HIS A 490 -4.13 28.44 13.13
C HIS A 490 -4.69 27.66 11.93
N PRO A 491 -5.16 26.42 12.13
CA PRO A 491 -5.83 25.66 11.07
C PRO A 491 -7.09 26.39 10.60
N CYS A 492 -7.27 26.54 9.28
CA CYS A 492 -8.52 27.07 8.75
C CYS A 492 -9.71 26.16 9.07
N GLY A 493 -10.90 26.73 9.18
CA GLY A 493 -12.11 26.02 9.63
C GLY A 493 -12.21 25.81 11.14
N THR A 494 -11.25 26.31 11.94
CA THR A 494 -11.30 26.28 13.40
C THR A 494 -11.47 27.68 13.99
N THR A 495 -11.97 27.76 15.23
CA THR A 495 -12.04 29.03 15.97
C THR A 495 -10.64 29.55 16.26
N ARG A 496 -10.35 30.79 15.86
CA ARG A 496 -9.06 31.44 16.10
C ARG A 496 -8.69 31.41 17.60
N PRO A 497 -7.51 30.89 17.98
CA PRO A 497 -7.02 30.93 19.36
C PRO A 497 -6.74 32.36 19.86
N LEU A 498 -6.69 32.53 21.18
CA LEU A 498 -6.26 33.79 21.81
C LEU A 498 -4.73 33.98 21.83
N ALA A 499 -3.97 32.91 21.59
CA ALA A 499 -2.51 32.95 21.59
C ALA A 499 -1.95 33.64 20.33
N ALA A 500 -0.89 34.43 20.50
CA ALA A 500 -0.13 35.00 19.40
C ALA A 500 0.98 34.04 18.96
N SER A 501 1.15 33.87 17.64
CA SER A 501 2.27 33.15 17.03
C SER A 501 3.48 34.06 16.82
N LEU A 502 3.27 35.36 16.66
CA LEU A 502 4.31 36.37 16.51
C LEU A 502 3.81 37.71 17.09
N VAL A 503 4.61 38.36 17.93
CA VAL A 503 4.34 39.71 18.44
C VAL A 503 5.40 40.66 17.91
N TYR A 504 4.99 41.82 17.39
CA TYR A 504 5.88 42.77 16.73
C TYR A 504 5.63 44.20 17.19
N SER A 505 6.67 45.03 17.14
CA SER A 505 6.61 46.47 17.44
C SER A 505 7.08 47.30 16.24
N VAL A 506 8.37 47.22 15.88
CA VAL A 506 9.05 47.64 14.63
C VAL A 506 10.57 47.42 14.81
N PRO A 507 11.39 47.23 13.74
CA PRO A 507 11.01 46.95 12.35
C PRO A 507 10.71 45.45 12.16
N ASN A 508 10.76 44.93 10.92
CA ASN A 508 10.38 43.55 10.54
C ASN A 508 10.78 42.48 11.57
N ILE A 509 9.84 41.62 11.93
CA ILE A 509 10.09 40.48 12.84
C ILE A 509 9.57 39.21 12.19
N SER A 510 10.32 38.14 12.37
CA SER A 510 10.00 36.80 11.88
C SER A 510 9.93 35.81 13.04
N ASN A 511 9.09 34.80 12.92
CA ASN A 511 9.06 33.66 13.82
C ASN A 511 8.75 32.36 13.08
N SER A 512 9.39 31.27 13.49
CA SER A 512 9.05 29.92 13.02
C SER A 512 7.84 29.38 13.79
N VAL A 513 6.90 28.80 13.06
CA VAL A 513 5.63 28.30 13.59
C VAL A 513 5.37 26.92 13.00
N THR A 514 5.18 25.92 13.86
CA THR A 514 4.60 24.64 13.48
C THR A 514 3.07 24.76 13.49
N ALA A 515 2.42 24.57 12.34
CA ALA A 515 0.99 24.77 12.16
C ALA A 515 0.32 23.53 11.54
N LYS A 516 -0.77 23.08 12.15
CA LYS A 516 -1.65 22.06 11.56
C LYS A 516 -2.44 22.65 10.39
N LEU A 517 -2.60 21.89 9.30
CA LEU A 517 -3.43 22.30 8.18
C LEU A 517 -4.92 22.11 8.51
N GLY A 518 -5.74 23.06 8.08
CA GLY A 518 -7.20 23.04 8.28
C GLY A 518 -7.95 22.61 7.03
N THR A 519 -9.21 23.05 6.92
CA THR A 519 -9.99 22.91 5.69
C THR A 519 -9.22 23.46 4.48
N ASN A 520 -9.41 22.85 3.31
CA ASN A 520 -8.72 23.23 2.05
C ASN A 520 -7.18 23.15 2.10
N ASN A 521 -6.61 22.33 2.99
CA ASN A 521 -5.15 22.22 3.18
C ASN A 521 -4.48 23.58 3.45
N ALA A 522 -5.17 24.44 4.21
CA ALA A 522 -4.79 25.83 4.42
C ALA A 522 -4.50 26.16 5.88
N VAL A 523 -3.66 27.18 6.08
CA VAL A 523 -3.48 27.87 7.36
C VAL A 523 -4.10 29.26 7.30
N CYS A 524 -4.71 29.67 8.41
CA CYS A 524 -5.35 30.96 8.55
C CYS A 524 -4.44 31.86 9.38
N ILE A 525 -4.03 32.98 8.78
CA ILE A 525 -3.07 33.93 9.35
C ILE A 525 -3.82 35.22 9.69
N TYR A 526 -4.17 35.38 10.96
CA TYR A 526 -4.78 36.61 11.46
C TYR A 526 -3.71 37.68 11.73
N THR A 527 -4.00 38.91 11.32
CA THR A 527 -3.15 40.09 11.47
C THR A 527 -3.87 41.13 12.33
N ASN A 528 -3.32 41.46 13.50
CA ASN A 528 -3.92 42.45 14.39
C ASN A 528 -3.75 43.88 13.89
N ASN A 529 -2.55 44.24 13.42
CA ASN A 529 -2.25 45.59 12.91
C ASN A 529 -1.65 45.50 11.51
N ALA A 530 -1.98 46.45 10.64
CA ALA A 530 -1.68 46.39 9.22
C ALA A 530 -0.19 46.14 8.94
N THR A 531 0.12 45.11 8.16
CA THR A 531 1.50 44.71 7.83
C THR A 531 1.52 43.91 6.54
N HIS A 532 2.66 43.89 5.84
CA HIS A 532 2.91 42.89 4.83
C HIS A 532 3.27 41.56 5.50
N LEU A 533 2.93 40.45 4.84
CA LEU A 533 3.29 39.11 5.26
C LEU A 533 4.23 38.49 4.23
N VAL A 534 5.26 37.83 4.72
CA VAL A 534 6.09 36.89 3.97
C VAL A 534 6.01 35.55 4.69
N VAL A 535 5.68 34.50 3.95
CA VAL A 535 5.52 33.13 4.46
C VAL A 535 6.40 32.20 3.64
N ASP A 536 7.41 31.65 4.30
CA ASP A 536 8.32 30.67 3.73
C ASP A 536 8.11 29.32 4.42
N ALA A 537 8.29 28.21 3.71
CA ALA A 537 8.24 26.84 4.24
C ALA A 537 9.61 26.16 4.12
#